data_AF-A0A251VD08-F1
#
_entry.id   AF-A0A251VD08-F1
#
_cell.length_a   1.000
_cell.length_b   1.000
_cell.length_c   1.000
_cell.angle_alpha   90.00
_cell.angle_beta   90.00
_cell.angle_gamma   90.00
#
_symmetry.space_group_name_H-M   'P 1'
#
loop_
_entity.id
_entity.type
_entity.pdbx_description
1 polymer ?
#
loop_
_entity_poly.entity_id
_entity_poly.type
_entity_poly.pdbx_seq_one_letter_code
_entity_poly.pdbx_strand_id
1 'polypeptide(L)'
;MVNLITVSQGVNDTEYGKIVFSNVMVTRKRNLFMNRTWRILDVRMALGILAVHLLALFAPFTFTWGAFWASFTTYVLCGIFGITLSYHRNLAHHSLKLPKWLEYTFAYFGVLALQRDPIYWVSMHRYHHQYVDSEKDPHSPIFGFWFSHMGWLFDSGYILEKYQERKNVEDLKSQAFYRFIHRTYLLHPFALITLVYVFGGFTYLVWVVGVATTWGYHVTFLVNSACHIWGNQAWNTNDLSKNNGLVALITFGEGWHNNHHAFEYSARHGLEWWQIDFCWILDVRMALGILAVHLLTLFAPFTFTWGAFWASFTTYVLCGIFGITLSYHRNLAHHSLKLPKWLEYTFAYFGVLALQRDPIYWVSMHRYHHQYVDSEKDPHSPIFGFWFSHMGWLFDSGYILEKYQERKNVEDLKSQAFYRFIHRTYLLHPFALISLVYFFGGFTYLVWAVGVGITWGYHVTFLVNSACHIWGNQAWNTNDLSKNNWLVALITFGEGWHNNHHAFEYSARHGLEWWQIDFCWYMIRFLEVLGLATNVKLPSEDHKRKKSFTSRNKFK
;
A
#
# COMPACT_ATOMS: atom_id res chain seq x y z
N MET A 1 -3.11 8.58 -49.94
CA MET A 1 -4.45 8.25 -50.45
C MET A 1 -4.62 6.75 -50.43
N VAL A 2 -5.28 6.23 -49.40
CA VAL A 2 -5.71 4.82 -49.30
C VAL A 2 -7.17 4.88 -48.86
N ASN A 3 -8.02 4.19 -49.62
CA ASN A 3 -9.47 4.35 -49.65
C ASN A 3 -10.13 4.06 -48.29
N LEU A 4 -10.82 5.08 -47.76
CA LEU A 4 -11.74 4.99 -46.64
C LEU A 4 -13.03 4.30 -47.12
N ILE A 5 -13.29 3.10 -46.59
CA ILE A 5 -14.56 2.40 -46.79
C ILE A 5 -15.60 2.99 -45.84
N THR A 6 -16.50 3.76 -46.45
CA THR A 6 -17.89 4.08 -46.08
C THR A 6 -18.22 4.41 -44.62
N VAL A 7 -18.28 5.72 -44.38
CA VAL A 7 -19.03 6.40 -43.32
C VAL A 7 -20.49 5.94 -43.36
N SER A 8 -21.03 5.45 -42.24
CA SER A 8 -22.48 5.40 -42.03
C SER A 8 -22.99 6.84 -42.06
N GLN A 9 -23.72 7.18 -43.11
CA GLN A 9 -24.32 8.51 -43.27
C GLN A 9 -25.14 8.90 -42.04
N GLY A 10 -24.86 10.08 -41.47
CA GLY A 10 -25.75 10.74 -40.51
C GLY A 10 -25.15 11.22 -39.18
N VAL A 11 -23.86 11.56 -39.07
CA VAL A 11 -23.30 12.14 -37.82
C VAL A 11 -22.72 13.52 -38.11
N ASN A 12 -23.28 14.56 -37.48
CA ASN A 12 -22.86 15.97 -37.61
C ASN A 12 -21.43 16.19 -37.10
N ASP A 13 -20.68 17.10 -37.74
CA ASP A 13 -19.30 17.48 -37.35
C ASP A 13 -19.17 18.07 -35.93
N THR A 14 -20.28 18.43 -35.29
CA THR A 14 -20.33 18.89 -33.88
C THR A 14 -20.23 17.74 -32.86
N GLU A 15 -20.24 16.47 -33.31
CA GLU A 15 -20.23 15.31 -32.43
C GLU A 15 -18.85 14.71 -32.15
N TYR A 16 -17.82 15.15 -32.86
CA TYR A 16 -16.41 14.78 -32.63
C TYR A 16 -15.77 15.86 -31.76
N GLY A 17 -15.27 15.49 -30.58
CA GLY A 17 -14.79 16.48 -29.62
C GLY A 17 -14.01 15.88 -28.46
N LYS A 18 -13.35 16.76 -27.68
CA LYS A 18 -12.68 16.37 -26.45
C LYS A 18 -13.70 15.88 -25.43
N ILE A 19 -13.40 14.78 -24.74
CA ILE A 19 -14.16 14.38 -23.56
C ILE A 19 -13.96 15.47 -22.49
N VAL A 20 -15.05 15.84 -21.82
CA VAL A 20 -15.09 16.94 -20.83
C VAL A 20 -13.97 16.78 -19.79
N PHE A 21 -13.24 17.87 -19.52
CA PHE A 21 -12.07 17.91 -18.63
C PHE A 21 -10.95 16.91 -18.97
N SER A 22 -10.78 16.55 -20.25
CA SER A 22 -9.69 15.68 -20.71
C SER A 22 -9.05 16.16 -22.01
N ASN A 23 -7.91 15.57 -22.35
CA ASN A 23 -7.28 15.72 -23.66
C ASN A 23 -7.63 14.58 -24.64
N VAL A 24 -8.48 13.64 -24.24
CA VAL A 24 -8.89 12.51 -25.08
C VAL A 24 -9.89 12.98 -26.14
N MET A 25 -9.59 12.70 -27.40
CA MET A 25 -10.44 13.02 -28.54
C MET A 25 -11.33 11.83 -28.89
N VAL A 26 -12.63 12.07 -29.01
CA VAL A 26 -13.54 11.11 -29.62
C VAL A 26 -13.37 11.20 -31.14
N THR A 27 -12.68 10.22 -31.72
CA THR A 27 -12.38 10.17 -33.16
C THR A 27 -13.47 9.46 -33.95
N ARG A 28 -14.33 8.69 -33.29
CA ARG A 28 -15.46 7.98 -33.89
C ARG A 28 -16.57 7.81 -32.87
N LYS A 29 -17.82 8.21 -33.15
CA LYS A 29 -18.94 7.80 -32.29
C LYS A 29 -19.61 6.55 -32.85
N ARG A 30 -19.96 5.60 -31.96
CA ARG A 30 -20.82 4.47 -32.30
C ARG A 30 -22.24 4.77 -31.85
N ASN A 31 -23.21 4.51 -32.73
CA ASN A 31 -24.61 4.59 -32.34
C ASN A 31 -24.96 3.35 -31.50
N LEU A 32 -25.10 3.56 -30.19
CA LEU A 32 -25.30 2.49 -29.23
C LEU A 32 -26.76 1.97 -29.18
N PHE A 33 -27.73 2.78 -29.61
CA PHE A 33 -29.14 2.51 -29.33
C PHE A 33 -30.06 2.65 -30.55
N MET A 34 -29.94 3.74 -31.30
CA MET A 34 -30.84 4.06 -32.39
C MET A 34 -30.34 3.46 -33.71
N ASN A 35 -31.26 3.10 -34.62
CA ASN A 35 -30.94 2.69 -36.00
C ASN A 35 -29.87 1.58 -36.14
N ARG A 36 -29.79 0.65 -35.18
CA ARG A 36 -28.90 -0.54 -35.25
C ARG A 36 -29.68 -1.85 -35.10
N THR A 37 -29.12 -2.94 -35.62
CA THR A 37 -29.68 -4.29 -35.46
C THR A 37 -29.27 -4.90 -34.11
N TRP A 38 -30.25 -5.09 -33.22
CA TRP A 38 -30.02 -5.72 -31.91
C TRP A 38 -29.91 -7.23 -32.06
N ARG A 39 -28.78 -7.80 -31.64
CA ARG A 39 -28.63 -9.27 -31.57
C ARG A 39 -29.25 -9.80 -30.28
N ILE A 40 -29.62 -11.08 -30.27
CA ILE A 40 -30.19 -11.74 -29.08
C ILE A 40 -29.26 -11.61 -27.86
N LEU A 41 -27.94 -11.66 -28.08
CA LEU A 41 -26.95 -11.49 -27.01
C LEU A 41 -26.95 -10.07 -26.43
N ASP A 42 -27.15 -9.05 -27.26
CA ASP A 42 -27.24 -7.64 -26.84
C ASP A 42 -28.45 -7.44 -25.94
N VAL A 43 -29.60 -7.98 -26.35
CA VAL A 43 -30.86 -7.89 -25.59
C VAL A 43 -30.74 -8.61 -24.25
N ARG A 44 -30.15 -9.81 -24.23
CA ARG A 44 -29.91 -10.56 -22.97
C ARG A 44 -28.99 -9.80 -22.01
N MET A 45 -27.92 -9.18 -22.53
CA MET A 45 -27.01 -8.38 -21.72
C MET A 45 -27.71 -7.13 -21.18
N ALA A 46 -28.45 -6.41 -22.02
CA ALA A 46 -29.23 -5.24 -21.62
C ALA A 46 -30.24 -5.56 -20.52
N LEU A 47 -31.01 -6.65 -20.66
CA LEU A 47 -31.96 -7.09 -19.65
C LEU A 47 -31.27 -7.49 -18.34
N GLY A 48 -30.15 -8.22 -18.41
CA GLY A 48 -29.40 -8.62 -17.22
C GLY A 48 -28.84 -7.42 -16.44
N ILE A 49 -28.21 -6.48 -17.15
CA ILE A 49 -27.71 -5.24 -16.55
C ILE A 49 -28.87 -4.42 -15.97
N LEU A 50 -29.95 -4.22 -16.73
CA LEU A 50 -31.11 -3.48 -16.25
C LEU A 50 -31.72 -4.13 -14.99
N ALA A 51 -31.84 -5.46 -14.95
CA ALA A 51 -32.40 -6.17 -13.82
C ALA A 51 -31.62 -5.96 -12.51
N VAL A 52 -30.29 -6.06 -12.53
CA VAL A 52 -29.47 -5.84 -11.31
C VAL A 52 -29.51 -4.38 -10.85
N HIS A 53 -29.57 -3.41 -11.79
CA HIS A 53 -29.70 -2.00 -11.46
C HIS A 53 -31.06 -1.69 -10.84
N LEU A 54 -32.15 -2.20 -11.43
CA LEU A 54 -33.49 -2.07 -10.86
C LEU A 54 -33.58 -2.72 -9.49
N LEU A 55 -32.94 -3.87 -9.30
CA LEU A 55 -32.87 -4.54 -7.99
C LEU A 55 -32.14 -3.66 -6.96
N ALA A 56 -31.03 -3.03 -7.34
CA ALA A 56 -30.27 -2.13 -6.46
C ALA A 56 -31.07 -0.88 -6.00
N LEU A 57 -32.04 -0.41 -6.80
CA LEU A 57 -32.89 0.72 -6.42
C LEU A 57 -33.79 0.43 -5.20
N PHE A 58 -34.00 -0.84 -4.85
CA PHE A 58 -34.72 -1.22 -3.64
C PHE A 58 -33.88 -1.11 -2.35
N ALA A 59 -32.59 -0.80 -2.44
CA ALA A 59 -31.67 -0.78 -1.30
C ALA A 59 -32.12 0.16 -0.15
N PRO A 60 -32.57 1.40 -0.40
CA PRO A 60 -33.03 2.30 0.67
C PRO A 60 -34.21 1.73 1.48
N PHE A 61 -35.04 0.91 0.85
CA PHE A 61 -36.25 0.34 1.46
C PHE A 61 -36.01 -1.00 2.17
N THR A 62 -34.83 -1.58 2.02
CA THR A 62 -34.50 -2.92 2.51
C THR A 62 -33.23 -2.94 3.36
N PHE A 63 -32.70 -1.78 3.76
CA PHE A 63 -31.44 -1.69 4.50
C PHE A 63 -31.47 -2.46 5.82
N THR A 64 -30.44 -3.29 6.04
CA THR A 64 -30.05 -3.81 7.34
C THR A 64 -28.54 -3.85 7.41
N TRP A 65 -27.95 -3.74 8.61
CA TRP A 65 -26.51 -3.87 8.78
C TRP A 65 -25.98 -5.23 8.32
N GLY A 66 -26.73 -6.31 8.54
CA GLY A 66 -26.37 -7.64 8.08
C GLY A 66 -26.29 -7.74 6.55
N ALA A 67 -27.27 -7.19 5.83
CA ALA A 67 -27.27 -7.16 4.37
C ALA A 67 -26.18 -6.25 3.80
N PHE A 68 -25.93 -5.09 4.42
CA PHE A 68 -24.82 -4.21 4.08
C PHE A 68 -23.47 -4.93 4.18
N TRP A 69 -23.19 -5.59 5.32
CA TRP A 69 -21.93 -6.31 5.51
C TRP A 69 -21.82 -7.50 4.56
N ALA A 70 -22.89 -8.25 4.31
CA ALA A 70 -22.89 -9.33 3.33
C ALA A 70 -22.58 -8.81 1.90
N SER A 71 -23.16 -7.67 1.51
CA SER A 71 -22.86 -6.99 0.25
C SER A 71 -21.40 -6.54 0.18
N PHE A 72 -20.91 -5.88 1.22
CA PHE A 72 -19.52 -5.41 1.30
C PHE A 72 -18.52 -6.57 1.25
N THR A 73 -18.76 -7.64 2.00
CA THR A 73 -17.94 -8.86 1.96
C THR A 73 -17.96 -9.49 0.57
N THR A 74 -19.12 -9.58 -0.07
CA THR A 74 -19.23 -10.10 -1.45
C THR A 74 -18.42 -9.25 -2.42
N TYR A 75 -18.55 -7.92 -2.34
CA TYR A 75 -17.79 -6.98 -3.14
C TYR A 75 -16.27 -7.14 -2.95
N VAL A 76 -15.79 -7.22 -1.70
CA VAL A 76 -14.37 -7.41 -1.40
C VAL A 76 -13.86 -8.75 -1.91
N LEU A 77 -14.61 -9.84 -1.70
CA LEU A 77 -14.20 -11.18 -2.13
C LEU A 77 -14.14 -11.30 -3.65
N CYS A 78 -15.21 -10.90 -4.34
CA CYS A 78 -15.29 -10.95 -5.79
C CYS A 78 -14.36 -9.93 -6.47
N GLY A 79 -14.23 -8.74 -5.90
CA GLY A 79 -13.34 -7.69 -6.41
C GLY A 79 -11.87 -8.06 -6.27
N ILE A 80 -11.38 -8.20 -5.02
CA ILE A 80 -9.95 -8.45 -4.75
C ILE A 80 -9.51 -9.82 -5.24
N PHE A 81 -10.21 -10.89 -4.84
CA PHE A 81 -9.72 -12.24 -5.17
C PHE A 81 -10.15 -12.65 -6.58
N GLY A 82 -11.38 -12.34 -6.97
CA GLY A 82 -11.94 -12.73 -8.26
C GLY A 82 -11.40 -11.94 -9.44
N ILE A 83 -11.61 -10.63 -9.45
CA ILE A 83 -11.28 -9.79 -10.61
C ILE A 83 -9.81 -9.37 -10.59
N THR A 84 -9.32 -8.77 -9.50
CA THR A 84 -7.98 -8.17 -9.50
C THR A 84 -6.87 -9.22 -9.40
N LEU A 85 -6.85 -10.06 -8.36
CA LEU A 85 -5.79 -11.07 -8.19
C LEU A 85 -5.90 -12.22 -9.20
N SER A 86 -7.12 -12.71 -9.49
CA SER A 86 -7.30 -13.84 -10.39
C SER A 86 -7.42 -13.44 -11.85
N TYR A 87 -8.57 -12.94 -12.30
CA TYR A 87 -8.82 -12.71 -13.72
C TYR A 87 -7.78 -11.78 -14.35
N HIS A 88 -7.43 -10.70 -13.66
CA HIS A 88 -6.49 -9.72 -14.15
C HIS A 88 -5.03 -10.17 -13.99
N ARG A 89 -4.49 -10.16 -12.76
CA ARG A 89 -3.04 -10.33 -12.53
C ARG A 89 -2.54 -11.76 -12.80
N ASN A 90 -3.21 -12.77 -12.26
CA ASN A 90 -2.79 -14.17 -12.42
C ASN A 90 -3.13 -14.74 -13.81
N LEU A 91 -4.40 -14.65 -14.24
CA LEU A 91 -4.84 -15.31 -15.46
C LEU A 91 -4.51 -14.50 -16.72
N ALA A 92 -4.73 -13.18 -16.74
CA ALA A 92 -4.45 -12.41 -17.94
C ALA A 92 -2.97 -12.11 -18.16
N HIS A 93 -2.27 -11.68 -17.10
CA HIS A 93 -0.87 -11.23 -17.19
C HIS A 93 0.18 -12.22 -16.67
N HIS A 94 -0.22 -13.28 -15.96
CA HIS A 94 0.70 -14.24 -15.35
C HIS A 94 1.74 -13.59 -14.41
N SER A 95 1.39 -12.45 -13.79
CA SER A 95 2.31 -11.67 -12.96
C SER A 95 2.55 -12.29 -11.58
N LEU A 96 1.72 -13.24 -11.16
CA LEU A 96 1.88 -14.00 -9.92
C LEU A 96 1.50 -15.48 -10.11
N LYS A 97 2.16 -16.36 -9.35
CA LYS A 97 1.96 -17.81 -9.42
C LYS A 97 1.27 -18.33 -8.17
N LEU A 98 0.09 -18.92 -8.34
CA LEU A 98 -0.67 -19.55 -7.24
C LEU A 98 -0.64 -21.08 -7.34
N PRO A 99 -0.75 -21.80 -6.20
CA PRO A 99 -1.09 -23.23 -6.25
C PRO A 99 -2.49 -23.40 -6.86
N LYS A 100 -2.69 -24.48 -7.63
CA LYS A 100 -3.88 -24.63 -8.49
C LYS A 100 -5.22 -24.59 -7.75
N TRP A 101 -5.30 -25.14 -6.55
CA TRP A 101 -6.53 -25.06 -5.75
C TRP A 101 -6.91 -23.60 -5.42
N LEU A 102 -5.92 -22.75 -5.15
CA LEU A 102 -6.12 -21.34 -4.82
C LEU A 102 -6.43 -20.52 -6.07
N GLU A 103 -5.73 -20.79 -7.18
CA GLU A 103 -6.05 -20.22 -8.49
C GLU A 103 -7.52 -20.48 -8.86
N TYR A 104 -7.99 -21.73 -8.76
CA TYR A 104 -9.36 -22.09 -9.10
C TYR A 104 -10.39 -21.50 -8.12
N THR A 105 -10.05 -21.43 -6.84
CA THR A 105 -10.91 -20.78 -5.82
C THR A 105 -11.09 -19.31 -6.14
N PHE A 106 -10.01 -18.59 -6.44
CA PHE A 106 -10.08 -17.17 -6.77
C PHE A 106 -10.79 -16.93 -8.11
N ALA A 107 -10.51 -17.76 -9.13
CA ALA A 107 -11.24 -17.69 -10.39
C ALA A 107 -12.74 -17.92 -10.19
N TYR A 108 -13.14 -18.80 -9.27
CA TYR A 108 -14.55 -19.00 -8.93
C TYR A 108 -15.19 -17.77 -8.28
N PHE A 109 -14.48 -17.03 -7.42
CA PHE A 109 -14.96 -15.74 -6.94
C PHE A 109 -15.17 -14.73 -8.09
N GLY A 110 -14.34 -14.78 -9.14
CA GLY A 110 -14.52 -13.99 -10.36
C GLY A 110 -15.79 -14.36 -11.13
N VAL A 111 -16.15 -15.65 -11.18
CA VAL A 111 -17.43 -16.11 -11.76
C VAL A 111 -18.63 -15.51 -11.00
N LEU A 112 -18.52 -15.45 -9.66
CA LEU A 112 -19.55 -14.86 -8.80
C LEU A 112 -19.62 -13.32 -8.86
N ALA A 113 -18.65 -12.66 -9.53
CA ALA A 113 -18.70 -11.22 -9.82
C ALA A 113 -19.63 -10.87 -11.00
N LEU A 114 -20.16 -11.89 -11.70
CA LEU A 114 -21.07 -11.77 -12.85
C LEU A 114 -20.47 -11.04 -14.08
N GLN A 115 -19.15 -10.90 -14.17
CA GLN A 115 -18.47 -10.23 -15.29
C GLN A 115 -18.11 -11.15 -16.47
N ARG A 116 -18.86 -12.25 -16.68
CA ARG A 116 -18.57 -13.37 -17.60
C ARG A 116 -17.56 -14.39 -17.05
N ASP A 117 -17.43 -15.50 -17.77
CA ASP A 117 -16.53 -16.60 -17.43
C ASP A 117 -15.05 -16.22 -17.65
N PRO A 118 -14.11 -16.94 -17.02
CA PRO A 118 -12.69 -16.60 -17.06
C PRO A 118 -12.12 -16.56 -18.49
N ILE A 119 -12.56 -17.49 -19.37
CA ILE A 119 -12.09 -17.55 -20.76
C ILE A 119 -12.53 -16.29 -21.51
N TYR A 120 -13.77 -15.84 -21.30
CA TYR A 120 -14.25 -14.60 -21.89
C TYR A 120 -13.51 -13.38 -21.37
N TRP A 121 -13.47 -13.20 -20.05
CA TRP A 121 -12.92 -11.99 -19.46
C TRP A 121 -11.45 -11.81 -19.82
N VAL A 122 -10.65 -12.87 -19.65
CA VAL A 122 -9.21 -12.85 -19.94
C VAL A 122 -8.93 -12.61 -21.43
N SER A 123 -9.73 -13.22 -22.32
CA SER A 123 -9.57 -13.01 -23.76
C SER A 123 -9.84 -11.55 -24.15
N MET A 124 -10.90 -10.95 -23.62
CA MET A 124 -11.21 -9.54 -23.88
C MET A 124 -10.14 -8.61 -23.32
N HIS A 125 -9.65 -8.87 -22.11
CA HIS A 125 -8.59 -8.08 -21.49
C HIS A 125 -7.26 -8.16 -22.25
N ARG A 126 -6.84 -9.36 -22.66
CA ARG A 126 -5.63 -9.55 -23.50
C ARG A 126 -5.76 -8.84 -24.85
N TYR A 127 -6.96 -8.81 -25.45
CA TYR A 127 -7.20 -8.03 -26.68
C TYR A 127 -7.18 -6.52 -26.46
N HIS A 128 -7.65 -6.04 -25.31
CA HIS A 128 -7.49 -4.64 -24.93
C HIS A 128 -6.02 -4.25 -24.89
N HIS A 129 -5.17 -4.99 -24.16
CA HIS A 129 -3.72 -4.71 -24.14
C HIS A 129 -3.06 -4.80 -25.53
N GLN A 130 -3.42 -5.80 -26.33
CA GLN A 130 -2.86 -5.97 -27.67
C GLN A 130 -3.18 -4.81 -28.62
N TYR A 131 -4.33 -4.15 -28.42
CA TYR A 131 -4.87 -3.17 -29.35
C TYR A 131 -5.27 -1.86 -28.68
N VAL A 132 -4.68 -1.56 -27.52
CA VAL A 132 -5.08 -0.49 -26.60
C VAL A 132 -5.35 0.82 -27.33
N ASP A 133 -6.48 1.46 -26.99
CA ASP A 133 -6.91 2.76 -27.52
C ASP A 133 -6.99 2.85 -29.06
N SER A 134 -7.05 1.71 -29.75
CA SER A 134 -7.29 1.62 -31.18
C SER A 134 -8.71 1.20 -31.49
N GLU A 135 -9.08 1.23 -32.78
CA GLU A 135 -10.37 0.66 -33.19
C GLU A 135 -10.48 -0.83 -32.88
N LYS A 136 -9.39 -1.58 -32.71
CA LYS A 136 -9.42 -2.99 -32.33
C LYS A 136 -9.37 -3.21 -30.82
N ASP A 137 -9.50 -2.16 -30.01
CA ASP A 137 -9.73 -2.31 -28.58
C ASP A 137 -11.23 -2.58 -28.34
N PRO A 138 -11.57 -3.64 -27.58
CA PRO A 138 -12.95 -3.95 -27.20
C PRO A 138 -13.74 -2.81 -26.55
N HIS A 139 -13.08 -1.97 -25.75
CA HIS A 139 -13.72 -0.92 -24.96
C HIS A 139 -12.95 0.40 -25.07
N SER A 140 -12.51 0.72 -26.30
CA SER A 140 -11.73 1.91 -26.57
C SER A 140 -12.43 3.21 -26.13
N PRO A 141 -11.75 4.11 -25.41
CA PRO A 141 -12.25 5.44 -25.06
C PRO A 141 -12.36 6.38 -26.28
N ILE A 142 -11.74 6.05 -27.42
CA ILE A 142 -11.86 6.83 -28.66
C ILE A 142 -13.30 6.84 -29.20
N PHE A 143 -14.13 5.89 -28.75
CA PHE A 143 -15.56 5.83 -29.02
C PHE A 143 -16.43 6.65 -28.05
N GLY A 144 -15.80 7.29 -27.05
CA GLY A 144 -16.42 8.10 -26.02
C GLY A 144 -16.50 7.40 -24.66
N PHE A 145 -16.62 8.21 -23.59
CA PHE A 145 -16.66 7.74 -22.20
C PHE A 145 -17.73 6.67 -21.96
N TRP A 146 -18.97 6.89 -22.41
CA TRP A 146 -20.05 5.93 -22.18
C TRP A 146 -19.87 4.63 -22.95
N PHE A 147 -19.19 4.67 -24.11
CA PHE A 147 -18.84 3.47 -24.84
C PHE A 147 -17.85 2.62 -24.05
N SER A 148 -16.70 3.19 -23.64
CA SER A 148 -15.68 2.46 -22.89
C SER A 148 -16.15 2.03 -21.49
N HIS A 149 -17.05 2.80 -20.88
CA HIS A 149 -17.61 2.47 -19.58
C HIS A 149 -18.55 1.26 -19.65
N MET A 150 -19.60 1.30 -20.50
CA MET A 150 -20.57 0.20 -20.54
C MET A 150 -21.20 -0.05 -21.92
N GLY A 151 -21.13 0.91 -22.85
CA GLY A 151 -21.77 0.80 -24.16
C GLY A 151 -21.28 -0.39 -24.99
N TRP A 152 -20.00 -0.73 -24.88
CA TRP A 152 -19.40 -1.88 -25.56
C TRP A 152 -20.06 -3.22 -25.22
N LEU A 153 -20.65 -3.36 -24.02
CA LEU A 153 -21.33 -4.58 -23.56
C LEU A 153 -22.59 -4.89 -24.39
N PHE A 154 -23.18 -3.87 -25.00
CA PHE A 154 -24.41 -3.98 -25.77
C PHE A 154 -24.15 -4.13 -27.28
N ASP A 155 -22.89 -4.15 -27.73
CA ASP A 155 -22.53 -4.29 -29.15
C ASP A 155 -21.80 -5.62 -29.40
N SER A 156 -22.51 -6.74 -29.24
CA SER A 156 -21.94 -8.07 -29.48
C SER A 156 -21.57 -8.29 -30.94
N GLY A 157 -22.17 -7.56 -31.88
CA GLY A 157 -21.81 -7.61 -33.29
C GLY A 157 -20.37 -7.20 -33.51
N TYR A 158 -19.99 -6.06 -32.94
CA TYR A 158 -18.62 -5.54 -32.93
C TYR A 158 -17.60 -6.52 -32.34
N ILE A 159 -17.92 -7.13 -31.20
CA ILE A 159 -17.02 -8.07 -30.53
C ILE A 159 -16.88 -9.37 -31.33
N LEU A 160 -18.01 -9.92 -31.82
CA LEU A 160 -18.02 -11.20 -32.55
C LEU A 160 -17.35 -11.08 -33.92
N GLU A 161 -17.47 -9.94 -34.60
CA GLU A 161 -16.81 -9.72 -35.90
C GLU A 161 -15.28 -9.70 -35.75
N LYS A 162 -14.77 -9.16 -34.63
CA LYS A 162 -13.33 -8.97 -34.42
C LYS A 162 -12.62 -10.16 -33.75
N TYR A 163 -13.31 -10.97 -32.95
CA TYR A 163 -12.67 -11.96 -32.08
C TYR A 163 -13.33 -13.35 -32.10
N GLN A 164 -13.55 -13.93 -33.29
CA GLN A 164 -14.25 -15.22 -33.44
C GLN A 164 -13.53 -16.41 -32.80
N GLU A 165 -12.21 -16.55 -32.97
CA GLU A 165 -11.50 -17.79 -32.58
C GLU A 165 -10.82 -17.74 -31.19
N ARG A 166 -10.81 -16.59 -30.52
CA ARG A 166 -10.20 -16.37 -29.17
C ARG A 166 -8.91 -17.15 -28.95
N LYS A 167 -7.96 -17.03 -29.88
CA LYS A 167 -6.68 -17.77 -29.83
C LYS A 167 -5.75 -17.28 -28.72
N ASN A 168 -6.04 -16.12 -28.15
CA ASN A 168 -5.24 -15.51 -27.09
C ASN A 168 -5.48 -16.11 -25.69
N VAL A 169 -6.21 -17.23 -25.55
CA VAL A 169 -6.52 -17.90 -24.26
C VAL A 169 -6.45 -19.43 -24.33
N GLU A 170 -5.60 -19.98 -25.19
CA GLU A 170 -5.41 -21.43 -25.31
C GLU A 170 -4.88 -22.08 -24.01
N ASP A 171 -4.12 -21.33 -23.22
CA ASP A 171 -3.67 -21.71 -21.88
C ASP A 171 -4.85 -21.99 -20.92
N LEU A 172 -5.93 -21.21 -20.96
CA LEU A 172 -7.14 -21.47 -20.20
C LEU A 172 -7.97 -22.60 -20.80
N LYS A 173 -8.14 -22.61 -22.14
CA LYS A 173 -8.91 -23.66 -22.85
C LYS A 173 -8.32 -25.05 -22.66
N SER A 174 -7.00 -25.16 -22.43
CA SER A 174 -6.32 -26.43 -22.16
C SER A 174 -6.73 -27.07 -20.81
N GLN A 175 -7.22 -26.28 -19.86
CA GLN A 175 -7.55 -26.76 -18.51
C GLN A 175 -9.02 -27.18 -18.37
N ALA A 176 -9.26 -28.35 -17.76
CA ALA A 176 -10.61 -28.89 -17.60
C ALA A 176 -11.53 -28.01 -16.75
N PHE A 177 -10.99 -27.39 -15.69
CA PHE A 177 -11.73 -26.49 -14.80
C PHE A 177 -12.34 -25.30 -15.55
N TYR A 178 -11.55 -24.58 -16.35
CA TYR A 178 -12.06 -23.42 -17.10
C TYR A 178 -13.04 -23.81 -18.20
N ARG A 179 -12.85 -24.97 -18.85
CA ARG A 179 -13.85 -25.51 -19.79
C ARG A 179 -15.16 -25.86 -19.11
N PHE A 180 -15.11 -26.41 -17.90
CA PHE A 180 -16.30 -26.71 -17.10
C PHE A 180 -17.04 -25.42 -16.77
N ILE A 181 -16.36 -24.46 -16.13
CA ILE A 181 -16.92 -23.14 -15.77
C ILE A 181 -17.52 -22.43 -16.98
N HIS A 182 -16.84 -22.47 -18.14
CA HIS A 182 -17.35 -21.85 -19.36
C HIS A 182 -18.69 -22.47 -19.82
N ARG A 183 -18.81 -23.79 -19.76
CA ARG A 183 -20.06 -24.50 -20.14
C ARG A 183 -21.18 -24.32 -19.12
N THR A 184 -20.84 -24.23 -17.84
CA THR A 184 -21.82 -24.12 -16.75
C THR A 184 -22.00 -22.71 -16.24
N TYR A 185 -21.41 -21.69 -16.88
CA TYR A 185 -21.30 -20.33 -16.35
C TYR A 185 -22.62 -19.82 -15.77
N LEU A 186 -23.73 -19.90 -16.52
CA LEU A 186 -25.03 -19.38 -16.08
C LEU A 186 -25.54 -20.05 -14.80
N LEU A 187 -25.24 -21.33 -14.56
CA LEU A 187 -25.69 -22.06 -13.38
C LEU A 187 -25.11 -21.47 -12.09
N HIS A 188 -23.90 -20.91 -12.13
CA HIS A 188 -23.22 -20.42 -10.92
C HIS A 188 -23.81 -19.11 -10.38
N PRO A 189 -24.03 -18.04 -11.17
CA PRO A 189 -24.79 -16.88 -10.73
C PRO A 189 -26.23 -17.21 -10.32
N PHE A 190 -26.93 -18.09 -11.04
CA PHE A 190 -28.28 -18.51 -10.65
C PHE A 190 -28.28 -19.24 -9.31
N ALA A 191 -27.30 -20.11 -9.05
CA ALA A 191 -27.14 -20.76 -7.76
C ALA A 191 -26.86 -19.72 -6.65
N LEU A 192 -25.99 -18.74 -6.88
CA LEU A 192 -25.72 -17.67 -5.92
C LEU A 192 -26.99 -16.87 -5.60
N ILE A 193 -27.72 -16.41 -6.62
CA ILE A 193 -28.99 -15.68 -6.48
C ILE A 193 -29.99 -16.49 -5.64
N THR A 194 -30.13 -17.78 -5.97
CA THR A 194 -31.06 -18.67 -5.27
C THR A 194 -30.66 -18.86 -3.81
N LEU A 195 -29.37 -19.11 -3.53
CA LEU A 195 -28.88 -19.30 -2.18
C LEU A 195 -29.03 -18.03 -1.33
N VAL A 196 -28.66 -16.88 -1.88
CA VAL A 196 -28.83 -15.58 -1.20
C VAL A 196 -30.29 -15.33 -0.84
N TYR A 197 -31.21 -15.61 -1.78
CA TYR A 197 -32.63 -15.43 -1.53
C TYR A 197 -33.18 -16.44 -0.50
N VAL A 198 -32.78 -17.72 -0.57
CA VAL A 198 -33.24 -18.75 0.37
C VAL A 198 -32.79 -18.45 1.80
N PHE A 199 -31.56 -17.97 2.00
CA PHE A 199 -31.02 -17.74 3.35
C PHE A 199 -31.26 -16.34 3.90
N GLY A 200 -31.34 -15.31 3.05
CA GLY A 200 -31.47 -13.92 3.48
C GLY A 200 -32.69 -13.19 2.92
N GLY A 201 -33.53 -13.87 2.13
CA GLY A 201 -34.73 -13.29 1.54
C GLY A 201 -34.45 -12.17 0.54
N PHE A 202 -35.49 -11.37 0.27
CA PHE A 202 -35.43 -10.27 -0.69
C PHE A 202 -34.42 -9.19 -0.28
N THR A 203 -34.31 -8.89 1.02
CA THR A 203 -33.34 -7.91 1.53
C THR A 203 -31.90 -8.28 1.14
N TYR A 204 -31.45 -9.50 1.41
CA TYR A 204 -30.09 -9.88 1.04
C TYR A 204 -29.91 -10.02 -0.47
N LEU A 205 -30.96 -10.41 -1.21
CA LEU A 205 -30.92 -10.42 -2.67
C LEU A 205 -30.66 -9.01 -3.22
N VAL A 206 -31.38 -7.99 -2.72
CA VAL A 206 -31.20 -6.58 -3.10
C VAL A 206 -29.77 -6.12 -2.86
N TRP A 207 -29.20 -6.42 -1.68
CA TRP A 207 -27.88 -5.93 -1.31
C TRP A 207 -26.73 -6.73 -1.94
N VAL A 208 -26.76 -8.06 -1.84
CA VAL A 208 -25.67 -8.92 -2.32
C VAL A 208 -25.65 -9.05 -3.84
N VAL A 209 -26.81 -9.05 -4.50
CA VAL A 209 -26.88 -9.20 -5.97
C VAL A 209 -27.23 -7.89 -6.68
N GLY A 210 -28.07 -7.04 -6.10
CA GLY A 210 -28.33 -5.71 -6.66
C GLY A 210 -27.16 -4.78 -6.42
N VAL A 211 -26.98 -4.34 -5.17
CA VAL A 211 -26.00 -3.30 -4.80
C VAL A 211 -24.57 -3.74 -5.07
N ALA A 212 -24.13 -4.89 -4.57
CA ALA A 212 -22.72 -5.30 -4.72
C ALA A 212 -22.33 -5.51 -6.20
N THR A 213 -23.22 -6.09 -7.03
CA THR A 213 -22.94 -6.31 -8.45
C THR A 213 -22.99 -4.99 -9.24
N THR A 214 -23.99 -4.14 -9.04
CA THR A 214 -24.06 -2.83 -9.71
C THR A 214 -22.85 -1.96 -9.34
N TRP A 215 -22.49 -1.92 -8.05
CA TRP A 215 -21.28 -1.23 -7.59
C TRP A 215 -20.02 -1.83 -8.22
N GLY A 216 -19.86 -3.16 -8.16
CA GLY A 216 -18.73 -3.87 -8.74
C GLY A 216 -18.55 -3.63 -10.24
N TYR A 217 -19.65 -3.62 -11.01
CA TYR A 217 -19.64 -3.28 -12.42
C TYR A 217 -19.09 -1.88 -12.67
N HIS A 218 -19.69 -0.85 -12.08
CA HIS A 218 -19.26 0.52 -12.33
C HIS A 218 -17.82 0.76 -11.88
N VAL A 219 -17.41 0.18 -10.75
CA VAL A 219 -16.04 0.28 -10.26
C VAL A 219 -15.04 -0.36 -11.25
N THR A 220 -15.32 -1.56 -11.78
CA THR A 220 -14.47 -2.16 -12.81
C THR A 220 -14.50 -1.37 -14.12
N PHE A 221 -15.67 -0.88 -14.54
CA PHE A 221 -15.83 -0.14 -15.78
C PHE A 221 -15.14 1.22 -15.75
N LEU A 222 -14.93 1.82 -14.58
CA LEU A 222 -14.12 3.02 -14.42
C LEU A 222 -12.64 2.78 -14.78
N VAL A 223 -12.12 1.56 -14.68
CA VAL A 223 -10.78 1.24 -15.16
C VAL A 223 -10.71 1.43 -16.68
N ASN A 224 -11.70 0.91 -17.41
CA ASN A 224 -11.74 1.04 -18.87
C ASN A 224 -12.03 2.48 -19.34
N SER A 225 -12.79 3.25 -18.57
CA SER A 225 -13.19 4.60 -18.94
C SER A 225 -12.35 5.68 -18.25
N ALA A 226 -12.53 5.89 -16.96
CA ALA A 226 -11.86 6.96 -16.23
C ALA A 226 -10.33 6.82 -16.25
N CYS A 227 -9.79 5.60 -16.12
CA CYS A 227 -8.34 5.39 -16.17
C CYS A 227 -7.73 5.46 -17.57
N HIS A 228 -8.49 5.74 -18.63
CA HIS A 228 -7.96 6.13 -19.94
C HIS A 228 -8.24 7.60 -20.30
N ILE A 229 -8.97 8.33 -19.43
CA ILE A 229 -9.45 9.69 -19.74
C ILE A 229 -8.94 10.71 -18.73
N TRP A 230 -9.00 10.40 -17.43
CA TRP A 230 -8.67 11.32 -16.34
C TRP A 230 -7.65 10.73 -15.38
N GLY A 231 -6.58 11.50 -15.13
CA GLY A 231 -5.52 11.16 -14.20
C GLY A 231 -4.15 11.62 -14.70
N ASN A 232 -3.09 11.07 -14.11
CA ASN A 232 -1.72 11.40 -14.47
C ASN A 232 -1.09 10.30 -15.35
N GLN A 233 -0.20 10.67 -16.28
CA GLN A 233 0.69 9.75 -16.99
C GLN A 233 2.10 9.88 -16.41
N ALA A 234 2.54 8.84 -15.70
CA ALA A 234 3.91 8.77 -15.18
C ALA A 234 4.88 8.17 -16.21
N TRP A 235 4.37 7.28 -17.08
CA TRP A 235 5.13 6.52 -18.06
C TRP A 235 4.59 6.77 -19.47
N ASN A 236 5.51 6.85 -20.43
CA ASN A 236 5.13 6.97 -21.83
C ASN A 236 4.88 5.57 -22.42
N THR A 237 3.61 5.15 -22.40
CA THR A 237 3.12 3.86 -22.91
C THR A 237 2.66 3.93 -24.38
N ASN A 238 2.66 5.12 -24.99
CA ASN A 238 2.05 5.40 -26.30
C ASN A 238 0.54 5.07 -26.39
N ASP A 239 -0.15 5.04 -25.25
CA ASP A 239 -1.59 4.91 -25.13
C ASP A 239 -2.18 6.05 -24.27
N LEU A 240 -3.48 6.00 -24.02
CA LEU A 240 -4.24 6.99 -23.23
C LEU A 240 -4.35 6.61 -21.75
N SER A 241 -3.74 5.51 -21.29
CA SER A 241 -3.81 5.07 -19.89
C SER A 241 -3.35 6.16 -18.92
N LYS A 242 -4.01 6.23 -17.76
CA LYS A 242 -3.84 7.24 -16.71
C LYS A 242 -3.89 6.56 -15.34
N ASN A 243 -3.01 7.00 -14.45
CA ASN A 243 -3.10 6.72 -13.02
C ASN A 243 -4.19 7.60 -12.38
N ASN A 244 -5.19 6.96 -11.78
CA ASN A 244 -6.31 7.62 -11.10
C ASN A 244 -6.45 7.07 -9.67
N GLY A 245 -6.04 7.85 -8.67
CA GLY A 245 -6.01 7.42 -7.27
C GLY A 245 -7.39 7.15 -6.67
N LEU A 246 -8.44 7.86 -7.10
CA LEU A 246 -9.81 7.60 -6.64
C LEU A 246 -10.31 6.26 -7.17
N VAL A 247 -10.06 5.96 -8.44
CA VAL A 247 -10.39 4.66 -9.02
C VAL A 247 -9.56 3.58 -8.34
N ALA A 248 -8.26 3.79 -8.11
CA ALA A 248 -7.39 2.83 -7.42
C ALA A 248 -7.88 2.48 -6.01
N LEU A 249 -8.38 3.48 -5.26
CA LEU A 249 -8.93 3.26 -3.92
C LEU A 249 -10.12 2.30 -3.94
N ILE A 250 -11.07 2.52 -4.86
CA ILE A 250 -12.28 1.70 -4.95
C ILE A 250 -12.01 0.37 -5.67
N THR A 251 -11.09 0.30 -6.64
CA THR A 251 -10.73 -0.92 -7.38
C THR A 251 -9.60 -1.73 -6.72
N PHE A 252 -9.22 -1.41 -5.48
CA PHE A 252 -8.18 -2.15 -4.75
C PHE A 252 -6.78 -2.10 -5.41
N GLY A 253 -6.49 -1.07 -6.20
CA GLY A 253 -5.18 -0.83 -6.82
C GLY A 253 -5.19 -0.77 -8.36
N GLU A 254 -6.28 -1.19 -9.02
CA GLU A 254 -6.34 -1.26 -10.50
C GLU A 254 -6.38 0.11 -11.19
N GLY A 255 -6.65 1.18 -10.43
CA GLY A 255 -6.63 2.54 -10.96
C GLY A 255 -5.23 3.10 -11.22
N TRP A 256 -4.16 2.43 -10.77
CA TRP A 256 -2.77 2.74 -11.17
C TRP A 256 -2.49 2.22 -12.59
N HIS A 257 -3.33 2.65 -13.53
CA HIS A 257 -3.48 1.99 -14.83
C HIS A 257 -2.35 2.33 -15.80
N ASN A 258 -1.79 3.54 -15.76
CA ASN A 258 -0.63 3.86 -16.59
C ASN A 258 0.64 3.11 -16.13
N ASN A 259 0.78 2.86 -14.83
CA ASN A 259 1.83 1.97 -14.34
C ASN A 259 1.63 0.54 -14.85
N HIS A 260 0.39 0.05 -14.80
CA HIS A 260 0.03 -1.27 -15.29
C HIS A 260 0.33 -1.46 -16.78
N HIS A 261 -0.10 -0.52 -17.64
CA HIS A 261 0.22 -0.56 -19.08
C HIS A 261 1.72 -0.45 -19.37
N ALA A 262 2.48 0.26 -18.53
CA ALA A 262 3.94 0.32 -18.68
C ALA A 262 4.66 -0.97 -18.25
N PHE A 263 4.11 -1.66 -17.24
CA PHE A 263 4.75 -2.82 -16.59
C PHE A 263 3.75 -3.95 -16.35
N GLU A 264 3.13 -4.45 -17.42
CA GLU A 264 2.07 -5.46 -17.36
C GLU A 264 2.45 -6.76 -16.64
N TYR A 265 3.75 -7.08 -16.61
CA TYR A 265 4.29 -8.26 -15.93
C TYR A 265 4.34 -8.09 -14.40
N SER A 266 4.17 -6.87 -13.88
CA SER A 266 4.21 -6.59 -12.46
C SER A 266 2.94 -7.05 -11.76
N ALA A 267 3.08 -7.78 -10.66
CA ALA A 267 1.94 -8.10 -9.80
C ALA A 267 1.49 -6.90 -8.94
N ARG A 268 2.28 -5.82 -8.88
CA ARG A 268 1.98 -4.59 -8.16
C ARG A 268 1.76 -3.46 -9.15
N HIS A 269 0.60 -2.83 -9.09
CA HIS A 269 0.31 -1.69 -9.98
C HIS A 269 0.67 -0.36 -9.32
N GLY A 270 0.58 -0.27 -8.00
CA GLY A 270 1.07 0.88 -7.24
C GLY A 270 2.58 0.82 -7.07
N LEU A 271 3.34 1.47 -7.96
CA LEU A 271 4.81 1.38 -8.00
C LEU A 271 5.49 2.38 -7.07
N GLU A 272 4.80 3.46 -6.73
CA GLU A 272 5.28 4.45 -5.78
C GLU A 272 4.71 4.20 -4.39
N TRP A 273 5.42 4.63 -3.35
CA TRP A 273 5.03 4.42 -1.96
C TRP A 273 3.66 5.02 -1.58
N TRP A 274 3.24 6.11 -2.24
CA TRP A 274 1.90 6.71 -2.03
C TRP A 274 0.81 6.00 -2.82
N GLN A 275 1.17 5.09 -3.74
CA GLN A 275 0.24 4.36 -4.58
C GLN A 275 -0.19 3.06 -3.89
N ILE A 276 -1.16 3.19 -2.98
CA ILE A 276 -1.67 2.04 -2.23
C ILE A 276 -2.28 1.01 -3.20
N ASP A 277 -1.83 -0.24 -3.08
CA ASP A 277 -2.32 -1.39 -3.82
C ASP A 277 -2.77 -2.45 -2.79
N PHE A 278 -4.09 -2.63 -2.64
CA PHE A 278 -4.67 -3.41 -1.55
C PHE A 278 -4.42 -4.91 -1.68
N CYS A 279 -3.95 -5.36 -2.84
CA CYS A 279 -3.49 -6.73 -3.05
C CYS A 279 -2.18 -7.04 -2.30
N TRP A 280 -1.46 -6.04 -1.80
CA TRP A 280 -0.21 -6.19 -1.06
C TRP A 280 -0.44 -6.11 0.45
N ILE A 281 -0.70 -7.27 1.05
CA ILE A 281 -1.18 -7.40 2.44
C ILE A 281 -0.23 -6.80 3.50
N LEU A 282 1.07 -6.71 3.23
CA LEU A 282 2.04 -6.18 4.20
C LEU A 282 1.95 -4.66 4.32
N ASP A 283 1.83 -3.96 3.19
CA ASP A 283 1.62 -2.51 3.16
C ASP A 283 0.26 -2.16 3.75
N VAL A 284 -0.77 -2.91 3.40
CA VAL A 284 -2.12 -2.74 3.98
C VAL A 284 -2.09 -2.95 5.49
N ARG A 285 -1.44 -4.01 5.99
CA ARG A 285 -1.33 -4.25 7.45
C ARG A 285 -0.60 -3.11 8.16
N MET A 286 0.47 -2.59 7.57
CA MET A 286 1.21 -1.48 8.17
C MET A 286 0.38 -0.19 8.13
N ALA A 287 -0.25 0.12 7.00
CA ALA A 287 -1.15 1.26 6.82
C ALA A 287 -2.31 1.22 7.82
N LEU A 288 -2.98 0.06 7.97
CA LEU A 288 -4.06 -0.10 8.93
C LEU A 288 -3.58 0.06 10.38
N GLY A 289 -2.41 -0.48 10.73
CA GLY A 289 -1.85 -0.34 12.08
C GLY A 289 -1.51 1.11 12.41
N ILE A 290 -0.83 1.81 11.50
CA ILE A 290 -0.51 3.23 11.64
C ILE A 290 -1.79 4.06 11.70
N LEU A 291 -2.72 3.86 10.76
CA LEU A 291 -3.99 4.58 10.70
C LEU A 291 -4.81 4.36 11.97
N ALA A 292 -4.90 3.13 12.50
CA ALA A 292 -5.65 2.84 13.71
C ALA A 292 -5.14 3.63 14.92
N VAL A 293 -3.82 3.70 15.12
CA VAL A 293 -3.22 4.48 16.22
C VAL A 293 -3.46 5.99 16.02
N HIS A 294 -3.38 6.49 14.78
CA HIS A 294 -3.66 7.91 14.49
C HIS A 294 -5.15 8.26 14.66
N LEU A 295 -6.07 7.41 14.23
CA LEU A 295 -7.50 7.58 14.45
C LEU A 295 -7.84 7.55 15.93
N LEU A 296 -7.18 6.69 16.71
CA LEU A 296 -7.31 6.65 18.16
C LEU A 296 -6.89 7.98 18.79
N THR A 297 -5.82 8.61 18.30
CA THR A 297 -5.36 9.94 18.74
C THR A 297 -6.40 11.04 18.53
N LEU A 298 -7.29 10.93 17.52
CA LEU A 298 -8.34 11.93 17.29
C LEU A 298 -9.35 12.03 18.45
N PHE A 299 -9.44 11.01 19.31
CA PHE A 299 -10.28 11.04 20.50
C PHE A 299 -9.66 11.76 21.70
N ALA A 300 -8.39 12.18 21.61
CA ALA A 300 -7.65 12.78 22.72
C ALA A 300 -8.33 14.04 23.32
N PRO A 301 -8.86 15.00 22.52
CA PRO A 301 -9.53 16.18 23.06
C PRO A 301 -10.75 15.87 23.94
N PHE A 302 -11.40 14.73 23.71
CA PHE A 302 -12.62 14.32 24.41
C PHE A 302 -12.37 13.44 25.64
N THR A 303 -11.12 13.01 25.86
CA THR A 303 -10.77 12.01 26.88
C THR A 303 -9.63 12.47 27.80
N PHE A 304 -9.24 13.74 27.76
CA PHE A 304 -8.11 14.26 28.54
C PHE A 304 -8.29 14.07 30.05
N THR A 305 -7.27 13.51 30.69
CA THR A 305 -7.05 13.58 32.15
C THR A 305 -5.55 13.69 32.42
N TRP A 306 -5.16 14.27 33.55
CA TRP A 306 -3.74 14.34 33.94
C TRP A 306 -3.11 12.95 34.09
N GLY A 307 -3.85 11.97 34.60
CA GLY A 307 -3.35 10.59 34.71
C GLY A 307 -3.06 9.97 33.34
N ALA A 308 -3.95 10.16 32.37
CA ALA A 308 -3.76 9.67 31.00
C ALA A 308 -2.60 10.39 30.28
N PHE A 309 -2.45 11.70 30.49
CA PHE A 309 -1.30 12.46 30.00
C PHE A 309 0.03 11.91 30.53
N TRP A 310 0.14 11.69 31.85
CA TRP A 310 1.35 11.12 32.43
C TRP A 310 1.61 9.67 32.00
N ALA A 311 0.56 8.89 31.75
CA ALA A 311 0.70 7.57 31.15
C ALA A 311 1.29 7.66 29.74
N SER A 312 0.81 8.58 28.90
CA SER A 312 1.38 8.87 27.57
C SER A 312 2.84 9.32 27.65
N PHE A 313 3.14 10.26 28.55
CA PHE A 313 4.50 10.75 28.75
C PHE A 313 5.44 9.63 29.22
N THR A 314 4.95 8.75 30.11
CA THR A 314 5.71 7.59 30.59
C THR A 314 5.99 6.61 29.45
N THR A 315 4.98 6.27 28.63
CA THR A 315 5.19 5.44 27.43
C THR A 315 6.22 6.07 26.50
N TYR A 316 6.12 7.37 26.24
CA TYR A 316 7.06 8.09 25.38
C TYR A 316 8.50 8.07 25.91
N VAL A 317 8.70 8.27 27.22
CA VAL A 317 10.03 8.20 27.84
C VAL A 317 10.58 6.77 27.84
N LEU A 318 9.77 5.78 28.24
CA LEU A 318 10.19 4.38 28.30
C LEU A 318 10.55 3.83 26.92
N CYS A 319 9.64 3.97 25.96
CA CYS A 319 9.82 3.51 24.60
C CYS A 319 10.88 4.34 23.86
N GLY A 320 10.90 5.67 24.04
CA GLY A 320 11.82 6.56 23.36
C GLY A 320 13.26 6.48 23.89
N ILE A 321 13.49 6.85 25.15
CA ILE A 321 14.85 6.87 25.73
C ILE A 321 15.39 5.44 25.81
N PHE A 322 14.72 4.55 26.54
CA PHE A 322 15.28 3.23 26.81
C PHE A 322 15.13 2.27 25.64
N GLY A 323 13.96 2.27 24.99
CA GLY A 323 13.66 1.37 23.87
C GLY A 323 14.40 1.71 22.58
N ILE A 324 14.11 2.87 22.00
CA ILE A 324 14.62 3.24 20.67
C ILE A 324 16.06 3.75 20.77
N THR A 325 16.30 4.82 21.54
CA THR A 325 17.60 5.52 21.49
C THR A 325 18.72 4.73 22.18
N LEU A 326 18.52 4.29 23.41
CA LEU A 326 19.54 3.56 24.17
C LEU A 326 19.69 2.12 23.66
N SER A 327 18.58 1.37 23.56
CA SER A 327 18.64 -0.04 23.16
C SER A 327 18.79 -0.22 21.67
N TYR A 328 17.76 0.02 20.86
CA TYR A 328 17.77 -0.34 19.45
C TYR A 328 18.91 0.36 18.69
N HIS A 329 19.09 1.66 18.95
CA HIS A 329 20.07 2.47 18.24
C HIS A 329 21.50 2.30 18.79
N ARG A 330 21.80 2.83 19.98
CA ARG A 330 23.19 2.92 20.48
C ARG A 330 23.76 1.56 20.91
N ASN A 331 22.97 0.71 21.56
CA ASN A 331 23.45 -0.59 22.02
C ASN A 331 23.40 -1.65 20.89
N LEU A 332 22.23 -1.93 20.34
CA LEU A 332 22.04 -3.04 19.42
C LEU A 332 22.57 -2.74 18.02
N ALA A 333 22.26 -1.57 17.43
CA ALA A 333 22.70 -1.27 16.08
C ALA A 333 24.18 -0.92 15.99
N HIS A 334 24.68 -0.04 16.87
CA HIS A 334 26.05 0.49 16.81
C HIS A 334 27.05 -0.11 17.79
N HIS A 335 26.59 -0.91 18.76
CA HIS A 335 27.45 -1.48 19.80
C HIS A 335 28.32 -0.44 20.50
N SER A 336 27.74 0.73 20.79
CA SER A 336 28.43 1.87 21.41
C SER A 336 28.73 1.66 22.89
N LEU A 337 28.08 0.67 23.51
CA LEU A 337 28.22 0.27 24.91
C LEU A 337 27.86 -1.21 25.07
N LYS A 338 28.22 -1.81 26.21
CA LYS A 338 27.80 -3.14 26.64
C LYS A 338 26.97 -3.04 27.93
N LEU A 339 25.85 -3.75 27.95
CA LEU A 339 24.98 -3.90 29.12
C LEU A 339 24.92 -5.36 29.57
N PRO A 340 24.61 -5.65 30.85
CA PRO A 340 24.26 -7.00 31.27
C PRO A 340 22.97 -7.44 30.55
N LYS A 341 22.90 -8.73 30.19
CA LYS A 341 21.85 -9.25 29.30
C LYS A 341 20.42 -9.03 29.78
N TRP A 342 20.16 -9.11 31.10
CA TRP A 342 18.84 -8.83 31.64
C TRP A 342 18.40 -7.39 31.36
N LEU A 343 19.33 -6.43 31.43
CA LEU A 343 19.06 -5.01 31.19
C LEU A 343 18.95 -4.71 29.69
N GLU A 344 19.85 -5.29 28.87
CA GLU A 344 19.77 -5.23 27.41
C GLU A 344 18.40 -5.73 26.91
N TYR A 345 17.93 -6.87 27.41
CA TYR A 345 16.64 -7.45 27.04
C TYR A 345 15.46 -6.64 27.56
N THR A 346 15.56 -6.08 28.77
CA THR A 346 14.52 -5.20 29.33
C THR A 346 14.34 -3.94 28.47
N PHE A 347 15.43 -3.26 28.12
CA PHE A 347 15.35 -2.08 27.29
C PHE A 347 14.94 -2.40 25.85
N ALA A 348 15.41 -3.51 25.28
CA ALA A 348 14.93 -3.97 23.99
C ALA A 348 13.41 -4.26 24.00
N TYR A 349 12.88 -4.78 25.11
CA TYR A 349 11.45 -4.99 25.27
C TYR A 349 10.66 -3.67 25.27
N PHE A 350 11.16 -2.60 25.89
CA PHE A 350 10.55 -1.28 25.74
C PHE A 350 10.53 -0.80 24.27
N GLY A 351 11.56 -1.14 23.48
CA GLY A 351 11.57 -0.89 22.03
C GLY A 351 10.46 -1.64 21.28
N VAL A 352 10.14 -2.89 21.69
CA VAL A 352 9.02 -3.66 21.13
C VAL A 352 7.68 -2.94 21.40
N LEU A 353 7.53 -2.35 22.59
CA LEU A 353 6.35 -1.59 22.99
C LEU A 353 6.23 -0.22 22.30
N ALA A 354 7.26 0.22 21.56
CA ALA A 354 7.21 1.43 20.72
C ALA A 354 6.46 1.20 19.39
N LEU A 355 6.11 -0.06 19.07
CA LEU A 355 5.44 -0.48 17.83
C LEU A 355 6.21 -0.19 16.54
N GLN A 356 7.51 0.08 16.61
CA GLN A 356 8.38 0.33 15.45
C GLN A 356 9.01 -0.95 14.86
N ARG A 357 8.31 -2.09 14.94
CA ARG A 357 8.79 -3.46 14.60
C ARG A 357 9.76 -4.06 15.62
N ASP A 358 10.04 -5.35 15.42
CA ASP A 358 10.89 -6.14 16.30
C ASP A 358 12.38 -5.74 16.20
N PRO A 359 13.21 -6.07 17.21
CA PRO A 359 14.61 -5.64 17.24
C PRO A 359 15.43 -6.11 16.04
N ILE A 360 15.16 -7.30 15.50
CA ILE A 360 15.90 -7.84 14.35
C ILE A 360 15.59 -6.98 13.12
N TYR A 361 14.31 -6.65 12.91
CA TYR A 361 13.91 -5.78 11.81
C TYR A 361 14.49 -4.37 11.94
N TRP A 362 14.27 -3.71 13.07
CA TRP A 362 14.66 -2.30 13.25
C TRP A 362 16.17 -2.13 13.10
N VAL A 363 16.97 -2.98 13.77
CA VAL A 363 18.44 -2.92 13.70
C VAL A 363 18.94 -3.24 12.31
N SER A 364 18.34 -4.22 11.62
CA SER A 364 18.70 -4.54 10.23
C SER A 364 18.50 -3.34 9.33
N MET A 365 17.34 -2.67 9.43
CA MET A 365 17.02 -1.50 8.62
C MET A 365 17.95 -0.33 8.92
N HIS A 366 18.23 -0.07 10.19
CA HIS A 366 19.12 1.01 10.61
C HIS A 366 20.58 0.79 10.16
N ARG A 367 21.11 -0.44 10.30
CA ARG A 367 22.45 -0.78 9.79
C ARG A 367 22.54 -0.64 8.27
N TYR A 368 21.46 -0.98 7.54
CA TYR A 368 21.39 -0.77 6.09
C TYR A 368 21.34 0.71 5.71
N HIS A 369 20.60 1.54 6.46
CA HIS A 369 20.62 2.98 6.28
C HIS A 369 22.04 3.52 6.38
N HIS A 370 22.80 3.20 7.44
CA HIS A 370 24.20 3.64 7.54
C HIS A 370 25.11 3.12 6.43
N GLN A 371 24.89 1.86 5.98
CA GLN A 371 25.68 1.28 4.91
C GLN A 371 25.47 1.97 3.56
N TYR A 372 24.27 2.49 3.31
CA TYR A 372 23.85 3.02 2.03
C TYR A 372 23.29 4.44 2.10
N VAL A 373 23.64 5.18 3.15
CA VAL A 373 23.04 6.46 3.55
C VAL A 373 22.85 7.40 2.36
N ASP A 374 21.65 7.98 2.25
CA ASP A 374 21.28 8.95 1.23
C ASP A 374 21.49 8.48 -0.23
N SER A 375 21.42 7.17 -0.47
CA SER A 375 21.43 6.56 -1.80
C SER A 375 20.10 5.89 -2.13
N GLU A 376 19.93 5.41 -3.36
CA GLU A 376 18.77 4.60 -3.76
C GLU A 376 18.71 3.22 -3.09
N LYS A 377 19.71 2.86 -2.28
CA LYS A 377 19.71 1.62 -1.47
C LYS A 377 19.47 1.91 0.01
N ASP A 378 19.30 3.16 0.41
CA ASP A 378 18.87 3.50 1.76
C ASP A 378 17.36 3.25 1.88
N PRO A 379 16.91 2.53 2.93
CA PRO A 379 15.50 2.23 3.11
C PRO A 379 14.58 3.45 3.21
N HIS A 380 15.07 4.56 3.77
CA HIS A 380 14.30 5.77 4.03
C HIS A 380 15.05 7.01 3.54
N SER A 381 15.70 6.87 2.38
CA SER A 381 16.54 7.90 1.78
C SER A 381 15.78 9.23 1.59
N PRO A 382 16.31 10.35 2.08
CA PRO A 382 15.73 11.68 1.89
C PRO A 382 15.77 12.14 0.43
N ILE A 383 16.54 11.48 -0.45
CA ILE A 383 16.61 11.82 -1.88
C ILE A 383 15.27 11.61 -2.60
N PHE A 384 14.40 10.74 -2.07
CA PHE A 384 13.04 10.54 -2.56
C PHE A 384 12.03 11.54 -1.97
N GLY A 385 12.51 12.52 -1.20
CA GLY A 385 11.74 13.63 -0.65
C GLY A 385 11.37 13.47 0.83
N PHE A 386 11.00 14.59 1.45
CA PHE A 386 10.69 14.68 2.89
C PHE A 386 9.63 13.67 3.34
N TRP A 387 8.50 13.59 2.61
CA TRP A 387 7.40 12.71 3.01
C TRP A 387 7.73 11.22 2.87
N PHE A 388 8.59 10.87 1.91
CA PHE A 388 9.09 9.51 1.77
C PHE A 388 9.93 9.11 2.98
N SER A 389 10.98 9.88 3.31
CA SER A 389 11.86 9.58 4.43
C SER A 389 11.17 9.69 5.80
N HIS A 390 10.13 10.54 5.91
CA HIS A 390 9.34 10.67 7.12
C HIS A 390 8.46 9.43 7.35
N MET A 391 7.59 9.08 6.40
CA MET A 391 6.63 7.97 6.57
C MET A 391 6.41 7.13 5.33
N GLY A 392 6.65 7.66 4.13
CA GLY A 392 6.32 6.98 2.89
C GLY A 392 6.99 5.62 2.73
N TRP A 393 8.26 5.51 3.14
CA TRP A 393 9.02 4.25 3.07
C TRP A 393 8.35 3.07 3.80
N LEU A 394 7.51 3.34 4.80
CA LEU A 394 6.76 2.31 5.54
C LEU A 394 5.75 1.56 4.66
N PHE A 395 5.28 2.19 3.58
CA PHE A 395 4.25 1.66 2.68
C PHE A 395 4.82 1.09 1.39
N ASP A 396 6.14 0.88 1.34
CA ASP A 396 6.82 0.26 0.22
C ASP A 396 7.49 -1.06 0.62
N SER A 397 6.67 -2.00 1.10
CA SER A 397 7.14 -3.34 1.49
C SER A 397 7.76 -4.11 0.33
N GLY A 398 7.35 -3.84 -0.91
CA GLY A 398 7.96 -4.41 -2.11
C GLY A 398 9.43 -4.03 -2.22
N TYR A 399 9.76 -2.74 -2.17
CA TYR A 399 11.13 -2.25 -2.16
C TYR A 399 11.95 -2.80 -0.98
N ILE A 400 11.36 -2.83 0.22
CA ILE A 400 12.02 -3.36 1.42
C ILE A 400 12.21 -4.89 1.33
N LEU A 401 11.32 -5.63 0.69
CA LEU A 401 11.48 -7.07 0.57
C LEU A 401 12.46 -7.43 -0.54
N GLU A 402 12.34 -6.80 -1.72
CA GLU A 402 13.17 -7.08 -2.88
C GLU A 402 14.65 -6.75 -2.62
N LYS A 403 14.93 -5.58 -2.04
CA LYS A 403 16.31 -5.15 -1.78
C LYS A 403 16.93 -5.75 -0.51
N TYR A 404 16.12 -6.30 0.42
CA TYR A 404 16.58 -6.69 1.75
C TYR A 404 16.22 -8.14 2.16
N GLN A 405 16.20 -9.08 1.22
CA GLN A 405 15.77 -10.47 1.47
C GLN A 405 16.60 -11.22 2.53
N GLU A 406 17.92 -10.99 2.64
CA GLU A 406 18.76 -11.92 3.40
C GLU A 406 19.05 -11.52 4.86
N ARG A 407 18.74 -10.28 5.31
CA ARG A 407 19.02 -9.76 6.68
C ARG A 407 20.35 -10.26 7.28
N LYS A 408 21.41 -10.37 6.48
CA LYS A 408 22.71 -10.95 6.88
C LYS A 408 23.47 -10.03 7.84
N ASN A 409 23.07 -8.76 7.92
CA ASN A 409 23.68 -7.75 8.77
C ASN A 409 23.22 -7.81 10.24
N VAL A 410 22.46 -8.83 10.67
CA VAL A 410 21.93 -8.98 12.05
C VAL A 410 22.04 -10.40 12.61
N GLU A 411 23.06 -11.16 12.17
CA GLU A 411 23.30 -12.53 12.68
C GLU A 411 23.61 -12.55 14.19
N ASP A 412 24.20 -11.49 14.73
CA ASP A 412 24.42 -11.28 16.16
C ASP A 412 23.10 -11.31 16.97
N LEU A 413 22.02 -10.72 16.44
CA LEU A 413 20.70 -10.77 17.05
C LEU A 413 20.01 -12.11 16.81
N LYS A 414 20.07 -12.64 15.58
CA LYS A 414 19.46 -13.92 15.20
C LYS A 414 20.03 -15.10 16.00
N SER A 415 21.29 -15.02 16.43
CA SER A 415 21.94 -16.04 17.26
C SER A 415 21.33 -16.16 18.67
N GLN A 416 20.67 -15.10 19.18
CA GLN A 416 20.14 -15.07 20.55
C GLN A 416 18.67 -15.52 20.60
N ALA A 417 18.34 -16.41 21.54
CA ALA A 417 17.00 -16.99 21.68
C ALA A 417 15.92 -15.95 22.00
N PHE A 418 16.24 -14.95 22.82
CA PHE A 418 15.34 -13.85 23.18
C PHE A 418 14.83 -13.09 21.95
N TYR A 419 15.73 -12.66 21.06
CA TYR A 419 15.34 -11.91 19.85
C TYR A 419 14.57 -12.76 18.85
N ARG A 420 14.90 -14.06 18.71
CA ARG A 420 14.10 -14.99 17.90
C ARG A 420 12.69 -15.19 18.46
N PHE A 421 12.54 -15.24 19.79
CA PHE A 421 11.25 -15.33 20.45
C PHE A 421 10.43 -14.07 20.16
N ILE A 422 10.95 -12.88 20.49
CA ILE A 422 10.30 -11.59 20.24
C ILE A 422 9.92 -11.43 18.76
N HIS A 423 10.78 -11.79 17.82
CA HIS A 423 10.47 -11.71 16.40
C HIS A 423 9.27 -12.59 16.00
N ARG A 424 9.17 -13.82 16.53
CA ARG A 424 8.05 -14.73 16.27
C ARG A 424 6.76 -14.31 16.96
N THR A 425 6.86 -13.74 18.15
CA THR A 425 5.71 -13.33 18.97
C THR A 425 5.41 -11.83 18.88
N TYR A 426 6.04 -11.10 17.98
CA TYR A 426 6.02 -9.63 17.95
C TYR A 426 4.62 -9.06 18.12
N LEU A 427 3.64 -9.54 17.34
CA LEU A 427 2.27 -9.03 17.39
C LEU A 427 1.59 -9.20 18.75
N LEU A 428 1.94 -10.24 19.52
CA LEU A 428 1.34 -10.49 20.84
C LEU A 428 1.71 -9.39 21.84
N HIS A 429 2.88 -8.76 21.72
CA HIS A 429 3.38 -7.79 22.71
C HIS A 429 2.65 -6.43 22.64
N PRO A 430 2.47 -5.79 21.47
CA PRO A 430 1.60 -4.62 21.34
C PRO A 430 0.15 -4.91 21.74
N PHE A 431 -0.41 -6.06 21.38
CA PHE A 431 -1.77 -6.42 21.81
C PHE A 431 -1.87 -6.61 23.33
N ALA A 432 -0.84 -7.19 23.96
CA ALA A 432 -0.78 -7.30 25.40
C ALA A 432 -0.72 -5.91 26.06
N LEU A 433 0.09 -4.98 25.53
CA LEU A 433 0.13 -3.59 26.01
C LEU A 433 -1.23 -2.90 25.88
N ILE A 434 -1.86 -2.97 24.70
CA ILE A 434 -3.18 -2.39 24.44
C ILE A 434 -4.21 -2.94 25.43
N SER A 435 -4.22 -4.26 25.63
CA SER A 435 -5.13 -4.93 26.54
C SER A 435 -4.89 -4.52 27.99
N LEU A 436 -3.62 -4.42 28.41
CA LEU A 436 -3.23 -4.03 29.76
C LEU A 436 -3.63 -2.58 30.07
N VAL A 437 -3.32 -1.66 29.16
CA VAL A 437 -3.67 -0.24 29.29
C VAL A 437 -5.18 -0.06 29.35
N TYR A 438 -5.92 -0.74 28.48
CA TYR A 438 -7.38 -0.69 28.49
C TYR A 438 -7.97 -1.30 29.76
N PHE A 439 -7.43 -2.42 30.25
CA PHE A 439 -7.91 -3.07 31.47
C PHE A 439 -7.77 -2.17 32.70
N PHE A 440 -6.64 -1.46 32.86
CA PHE A 440 -6.37 -0.63 34.03
C PHE A 440 -6.91 0.81 33.95
N GLY A 441 -6.98 1.38 32.74
CA GLY A 441 -7.36 2.80 32.57
C GLY A 441 -8.50 3.05 31.58
N GLY A 442 -9.09 1.99 31.03
CA GLY A 442 -10.19 2.08 30.08
C GLY A 442 -9.80 2.78 28.77
N PHE A 443 -10.83 3.26 28.06
CA PHE A 443 -10.66 3.91 26.76
C PHE A 443 -9.81 5.19 26.83
N THR A 444 -9.94 5.98 27.89
CA THR A 444 -9.16 7.20 28.11
C THR A 444 -7.66 6.94 28.11
N TYR A 445 -7.19 5.95 28.87
CA TYR A 445 -5.76 5.64 28.91
C TYR A 445 -5.29 4.96 27.62
N LEU A 446 -6.15 4.19 26.95
CA LEU A 446 -5.85 3.64 25.64
C LEU A 446 -5.60 4.76 24.62
N VAL A 447 -6.48 5.76 24.57
CA VAL A 447 -6.35 6.93 23.68
C VAL A 447 -5.05 7.68 23.91
N TRP A 448 -4.69 7.92 25.18
CA TRP A 448 -3.50 8.70 25.49
C TRP A 448 -2.20 7.88 25.45
N ALA A 449 -2.12 6.77 26.17
CA ALA A 449 -0.88 6.00 26.27
C ALA A 449 -0.52 5.27 24.97
N VAL A 450 -1.52 4.78 24.22
CA VAL A 450 -1.30 4.11 22.93
C VAL A 450 -1.51 5.07 21.77
N GLY A 451 -2.66 5.75 21.67
CA GLY A 451 -2.90 6.70 20.57
C GLY A 451 -1.88 7.83 20.56
N VAL A 452 -2.03 8.79 21.47
CA VAL A 452 -1.18 10.00 21.53
C VAL A 452 0.29 9.63 21.70
N GLY A 453 0.62 8.78 22.67
CA GLY A 453 1.99 8.41 23.02
C GLY A 453 2.76 7.75 21.87
N ILE A 454 2.16 6.77 21.18
CA ILE A 454 2.80 6.07 20.06
C ILE A 454 2.78 6.94 18.79
N THR A 455 1.69 7.64 18.48
CA THR A 455 1.66 8.59 17.34
C THR A 455 2.73 9.67 17.50
N TRP A 456 2.86 10.25 18.69
CA TRP A 456 3.93 11.21 18.99
C TRP A 456 5.31 10.56 18.80
N GLY A 457 5.52 9.39 19.41
CA GLY A 457 6.77 8.64 19.28
C GLY A 457 7.17 8.35 17.83
N TYR A 458 6.22 7.96 16.98
CA TYR A 458 6.42 7.76 15.55
C TYR A 458 6.94 9.02 14.87
N HIS A 459 6.20 10.12 14.93
CA HIS A 459 6.61 11.35 14.23
C HIS A 459 7.94 11.90 14.75
N VAL A 460 8.18 11.80 16.07
CA VAL A 460 9.46 12.20 16.65
C VAL A 460 10.61 11.36 16.11
N THR A 461 10.48 10.03 16.03
CA THR A 461 11.52 9.18 15.42
C THR A 461 11.66 9.47 13.92
N PHE A 462 10.56 9.63 13.20
CA PHE A 462 10.56 9.88 11.75
C PHE A 462 11.19 11.23 11.38
N LEU A 463 11.14 12.23 12.27
CA LEU A 463 11.87 13.49 12.08
C LEU A 463 13.39 13.31 12.06
N VAL A 464 13.93 12.25 12.68
CA VAL A 464 15.37 11.95 12.57
C VAL A 464 15.71 11.57 11.13
N ASN A 465 14.90 10.72 10.50
CA ASN A 465 15.13 10.30 9.11
C ASN A 465 14.87 11.42 8.11
N SER A 466 13.89 12.29 8.38
CA SER A 466 13.50 13.36 7.45
C SER A 466 14.15 14.70 7.77
N ALA A 467 13.78 15.34 8.88
CA ALA A 467 14.24 16.67 9.21
C ALA A 467 15.75 16.72 9.46
N CYS A 468 16.35 15.72 10.11
CA CYS A 468 17.79 15.69 10.34
C CYS A 468 18.63 15.31 9.12
N HIS A 469 18.04 15.03 7.95
CA HIS A 469 18.76 14.93 6.68
C HIS A 469 18.50 16.10 5.73
N ILE A 470 17.59 17.02 6.09
CA ILE A 470 17.17 18.13 5.22
C ILE A 470 17.45 19.49 5.86
N TRP A 471 17.19 19.64 7.16
CA TRP A 471 17.28 20.92 7.87
C TRP A 471 18.17 20.84 9.11
N GLY A 472 19.15 21.75 9.18
CA GLY A 472 20.01 21.92 10.33
C GLY A 472 21.43 22.31 9.93
N ASN A 473 22.38 22.13 10.84
CA ASN A 473 23.79 22.45 10.63
C ASN A 473 24.62 21.18 10.39
N GLN A 474 25.60 21.25 9.49
CA GLN A 474 26.57 20.18 9.27
C GLN A 474 27.90 20.55 9.94
N ALA A 475 28.14 20.02 11.14
CA ALA A 475 29.33 20.32 11.92
C ALA A 475 30.57 19.51 11.48
N TRP A 476 30.33 18.33 10.91
CA TRP A 476 31.35 17.39 10.48
C TRP A 476 31.21 17.06 9.00
N ASN A 477 32.35 16.87 8.35
CA ASN A 477 32.43 16.48 6.96
C ASN A 477 32.10 14.98 6.81
N THR A 478 30.80 14.72 6.74
CA THR A 478 30.24 13.44 6.32
C THR A 478 29.98 13.48 4.81
N ASN A 479 30.04 12.34 4.13
CA ASN A 479 29.73 12.26 2.69
C ASN A 479 28.22 12.01 2.46
N ASP A 480 27.40 12.47 3.40
CA ASP A 480 25.95 12.33 3.44
C ASP A 480 25.29 13.70 3.71
N LEU A 481 23.97 13.72 3.72
CA LEU A 481 23.11 14.88 3.93
C LEU A 481 22.75 15.09 5.40
N SER A 482 23.29 14.30 6.34
CA SER A 482 22.96 14.41 7.76
C SER A 482 23.25 15.81 8.32
N LYS A 483 22.35 16.29 9.18
CA LYS A 483 22.35 17.61 9.83
C LYS A 483 22.03 17.48 11.31
N ASN A 484 22.67 18.30 12.11
CA ASN A 484 22.32 18.54 13.50
C ASN A 484 21.12 19.48 13.59
N ASN A 485 20.04 19.04 14.23
CA ASN A 485 18.82 19.79 14.46
C ASN A 485 18.47 19.77 15.95
N TRP A 486 18.62 20.92 16.62
CA TRP A 486 18.49 21.01 18.08
C TRP A 486 17.05 20.79 18.58
N LEU A 487 16.04 21.21 17.81
CA LEU A 487 14.63 20.98 18.13
C LEU A 487 14.33 19.49 18.09
N VAL A 488 14.75 18.81 17.03
CA VAL A 488 14.61 17.36 16.92
C VAL A 488 15.40 16.68 18.04
N ALA A 489 16.62 17.14 18.35
CA ALA A 489 17.43 16.55 19.43
C ALA A 489 16.73 16.63 20.80
N LEU A 490 16.06 17.73 21.10
CA LEU A 490 15.31 17.91 22.34
C LEU A 490 14.19 16.87 22.50
N ILE A 491 13.37 16.69 21.45
CA ILE A 491 12.23 15.76 21.47
C ILE A 491 12.65 14.30 21.20
N THR A 492 13.80 14.05 20.59
CA THR A 492 14.31 12.70 20.36
C THR A 492 15.31 12.25 21.41
N PHE A 493 15.46 13.00 22.50
CA PHE A 493 16.37 12.67 23.59
C PHE A 493 17.87 12.62 23.20
N GLY A 494 18.25 13.35 22.14
CA GLY A 494 19.63 13.50 21.67
C GLY A 494 19.88 13.03 20.23
N GLU A 495 18.94 12.32 19.60
CA GLU A 495 19.14 11.73 18.26
C GLU A 495 19.18 12.75 17.13
N GLY A 496 18.63 13.95 17.35
CA GLY A 496 18.70 15.05 16.40
C GLY A 496 20.08 15.67 16.22
N TRP A 497 21.08 15.31 17.04
CA TRP A 497 22.50 15.59 16.75
C TRP A 497 23.04 14.61 15.69
N HIS A 498 22.33 14.56 14.56
CA HIS A 498 22.42 13.46 13.62
C HIS A 498 23.68 13.52 12.77
N ASN A 499 24.17 14.71 12.43
CA ASN A 499 25.46 14.82 11.75
C ASN A 499 26.64 14.42 12.65
N ASN A 500 26.55 14.68 13.96
CA ASN A 500 27.54 14.15 14.90
C ASN A 500 27.51 12.62 14.93
N HIS A 501 26.31 12.04 14.93
CA HIS A 501 26.10 10.60 14.88
C HIS A 501 26.69 9.96 13.61
N HIS A 502 26.33 10.44 12.42
CA HIS A 502 26.89 9.94 11.15
C HIS A 502 28.41 10.16 11.02
N ALA A 503 28.96 11.18 11.68
CA ALA A 503 30.41 11.34 11.74
C ALA A 503 31.09 10.27 12.60
N PHE A 504 30.45 9.84 13.69
CA PHE A 504 30.99 8.91 14.69
C PHE A 504 29.95 7.87 15.13
N GLU A 505 29.51 7.04 14.20
CA GLU A 505 28.37 6.13 14.37
C GLU A 505 28.51 5.19 15.58
N TYR A 506 29.75 4.84 15.94
CA TYR A 506 30.06 3.96 17.08
C TYR A 506 30.00 4.68 18.44
N SER A 507 29.81 6.00 18.48
CA SER A 507 29.82 6.80 19.69
C SER A 507 28.57 6.55 20.52
N ALA A 508 28.70 6.48 21.84
CA ALA A 508 27.56 6.46 22.76
C ALA A 508 26.98 7.86 23.01
N ARG A 509 27.71 8.91 22.63
CA ARG A 509 27.36 10.32 22.83
C ARG A 509 27.17 11.00 21.48
N HIS A 510 25.97 11.52 21.22
CA HIS A 510 25.68 12.27 20.00
C HIS A 510 25.84 13.77 20.21
N GLY A 511 25.45 14.30 21.39
CA GLY A 511 25.69 15.69 21.75
C GLY A 511 27.14 15.93 22.17
N LEU A 512 28.04 16.22 21.23
CA LEU A 512 29.49 16.31 21.46
C LEU A 512 29.90 17.61 22.17
N GLU A 513 29.15 18.69 21.98
CA GLU A 513 29.39 19.97 22.66
C GLU A 513 28.67 20.06 24.01
N TRP A 514 29.12 20.94 24.90
CA TRP A 514 28.55 21.08 26.25
C TRP A 514 27.09 21.57 26.25
N TRP A 515 26.71 22.36 25.24
CA TRP A 515 25.35 22.90 25.06
C TRP A 515 24.43 21.95 24.29
N GLN A 516 24.97 20.85 23.73
CA GLN A 516 24.19 19.86 23.00
C GLN A 516 23.57 18.86 23.99
N ILE A 517 22.35 19.16 24.41
CA ILE A 517 21.58 18.32 25.33
C ILE A 517 21.33 16.95 24.69
N ASP A 518 21.74 15.89 25.39
CA ASP A 518 21.61 14.49 24.98
C ASP A 518 21.16 13.68 26.19
N PHE A 519 19.84 13.56 26.38
CA PHE A 519 19.26 12.90 27.54
C PHE A 519 19.62 11.42 27.61
N CYS A 520 19.71 10.74 26.46
CA CYS A 520 20.14 9.34 26.39
C CYS A 520 21.60 9.19 26.84
N TRP A 521 22.50 10.10 26.45
CA TRP A 521 23.87 10.12 26.96
C TRP A 521 23.93 10.27 28.48
N TYR A 522 23.12 11.14 29.07
CA TYR A 522 23.06 11.29 30.53
C TYR A 522 22.60 10.00 31.22
N MET A 523 21.64 9.27 30.64
CA MET A 523 21.23 7.96 31.14
C MET A 523 22.33 6.90 30.99
N ILE A 524 23.05 6.87 29.87
CA ILE A 524 24.20 5.98 29.69
C ILE A 524 25.28 6.26 30.74
N ARG A 525 25.56 7.54 31.02
CA ARG A 525 26.51 7.95 32.07
C ARG A 525 26.06 7.53 33.46
N PHE A 526 24.78 7.66 33.75
CA PHE A 526 24.23 7.16 35.01
C PHE A 526 24.42 5.64 35.15
N LEU A 527 24.13 4.86 34.10
CA LEU A 527 24.37 3.42 34.08
C LEU A 527 25.85 3.05 34.17
N GLU A 528 26.74 3.86 33.59
CA GLU A 528 28.20 3.67 33.67
C GLU A 528 28.69 3.89 35.11
N VAL A 529 28.20 4.92 35.81
CA VAL A 529 28.51 5.16 37.24
C VAL A 529 28.04 4.01 38.12
N LEU A 530 26.89 3.39 37.80
CA LEU A 530 26.41 2.21 38.50
C LEU A 530 27.16 0.91 38.12
N GLY A 531 28.10 0.96 37.17
CA GLY A 531 28.83 -0.21 36.68
C GLY A 531 28.00 -1.14 35.77
N LEU A 532 26.81 -0.70 35.33
CA LEU A 532 25.92 -1.47 34.46
C LEU A 532 26.23 -1.25 32.98
N ALA A 533 26.69 -0.05 32.59
CA ALA A 533 27.19 0.20 31.24
C ALA A 533 28.72 0.13 31.24
N THR A 534 29.26 -0.71 30.35
CA THR A 534 30.71 -0.91 30.20
C THR A 534 31.12 -0.75 28.74
N ASN A 535 32.42 -0.57 28.49
CA ASN A 535 32.96 -0.40 27.14
C ASN A 535 32.24 0.70 26.35
N VAL A 536 31.95 1.82 27.02
CA VAL A 536 31.30 2.99 26.42
C VAL A 536 32.27 3.68 25.48
N LYS A 537 31.90 3.79 24.21
CA LYS A 537 32.78 4.32 23.15
C LYS A 537 32.52 5.80 22.93
N LEU A 538 33.60 6.56 22.73
CA LEU A 538 33.57 7.99 22.40
C LEU A 538 34.60 8.30 21.30
N PRO A 539 34.36 9.33 20.48
CA PRO A 539 35.33 9.74 19.47
C PRO A 539 36.56 10.39 20.11
N SER A 540 37.74 9.93 19.71
CA SER A 540 39.02 10.57 20.05
C SER A 540 39.19 11.87 19.26
N GLU A 541 40.10 12.73 19.71
CA GLU A 541 40.43 13.97 18.99
C GLU A 541 40.98 13.69 17.58
N ASP A 542 41.68 12.58 17.37
CA ASP A 542 42.13 12.17 16.03
C ASP A 542 40.97 11.78 15.11
N HIS A 543 39.96 11.08 15.64
CA HIS A 543 38.74 10.80 14.88
C HIS A 543 38.04 12.10 14.49
N LYS A 544 37.91 13.06 15.43
CA LYS A 544 37.33 14.37 15.17
C LYS A 544 38.09 15.14 14.10
N ARG A 545 39.42 15.18 14.18
CA ARG A 545 40.28 15.81 13.17
C ARG A 545 40.07 15.21 11.78
N LYS A 546 39.95 13.89 11.65
CA LYS A 546 39.69 13.23 10.35
C LYS A 546 38.34 13.60 9.74
N LYS A 547 37.33 13.86 10.57
CA LYS A 547 35.98 14.26 10.12
C LYS A 547 35.80 15.77 10.05
N SER A 548 36.81 16.58 10.37
CA SER A 548 36.73 18.04 10.23
C SER A 548 36.84 18.46 8.77
N PHE A 549 36.16 19.56 8.39
CA PHE A 549 36.26 20.15 7.06
C PHE A 549 37.69 20.62 6.73
N THR A 550 38.48 21.00 7.74
CA THR A 550 39.86 21.48 7.60
C THR A 550 40.86 20.40 7.17
N SER A 551 40.60 19.12 7.44
CA SER A 551 41.53 18.03 7.10
C SER A 551 41.63 17.73 5.59
N ARG A 552 40.58 18.02 4.81
CA ARG A 552 40.54 17.80 3.35
C ARG A 552 41.36 18.81 2.54
N ASN A 553 41.64 19.99 3.10
CA ASN A 553 42.36 21.07 2.41
C ASN A 553 43.90 20.91 2.42
N LYS A 554 44.44 19.89 3.09
CA LYS A 554 45.90 19.61 3.09
C LYS A 554 46.36 18.65 2.00
N PHE A 555 45.46 18.09 1.20
CA PHE A 555 45.77 17.12 0.15
C PHE A 555 45.08 17.45 -1.20
N LYS A 556 44.91 18.73 -1.51
CA LYS A 556 44.57 19.18 -2.86
C LYS A 556 45.70 19.99 -3.45
#